data_AF-A0A9Q3V2D2-F1
#
_entry.id   AF-A0A9Q3V2D2-F1
#
_cell.length_a   1.000
_cell.length_b   1.000
_cell.length_c   1.000
_cell.angle_alpha   90.00
_cell.angle_beta   90.00
_cell.angle_gamma   90.00
#
_symmetry.space_group_name_H-M   'P 1'
#
loop_
_entity.id
_entity.type
_entity.pdbx_description
1 polymer ?
#
loop_
_entity_poly.entity_id
_entity_poly.type
_entity_poly.pdbx_seq_one_letter_code
_entity_poly.pdbx_strand_id
1 'polypeptide(L)'
;MKINFESLKNDVVYNFIADYSYDYDEDSEANRYIFKIYEKGREEEDSFDFMLREMENGIDLKVIALFADNIYYLGKGISISIILKAKEIFGKQIISSSNLRPVTMGENISELAISKVWKPLVECGKAKYCKNEHHYYLI
;
A
#
# COMPACT_ATOMS: atom_id res chain seq x y z
N MET A 1 -1.19 -16.23 2.50
CA MET A 1 -1.97 -16.14 3.77
C MET A 1 -3.09 -15.17 3.50
N LYS A 2 -4.32 -15.51 3.90
CA LYS A 2 -5.51 -14.69 3.57
C LYS A 2 -5.93 -13.82 4.74
N ILE A 3 -6.20 -12.55 4.45
CA ILE A 3 -6.72 -11.56 5.39
C ILE A 3 -7.99 -10.96 4.81
N ASN A 4 -9.04 -10.90 5.62
CA ASN A 4 -10.22 -10.13 5.29
C ASN A 4 -10.08 -8.69 5.80
N PHE A 5 -10.54 -7.72 5.02
CA PHE A 5 -10.62 -6.33 5.45
C PHE A 5 -11.76 -5.60 4.74
N GLU A 6 -12.21 -4.52 5.37
CA GLU A 6 -13.27 -3.67 4.85
C GLU A 6 -12.70 -2.35 4.34
N SER A 7 -13.34 -1.79 3.32
CA SER A 7 -13.09 -0.44 2.86
C SER A 7 -14.39 0.34 2.85
N LEU A 8 -14.45 1.44 3.59
CA LEU A 8 -15.58 2.36 3.58
C LEU A 8 -15.28 3.52 2.62
N LYS A 9 -16.13 3.72 1.62
CA LYS A 9 -16.02 4.84 0.70
C LYS A 9 -17.39 5.35 0.30
N ASN A 10 -17.64 6.65 0.53
CA ASN A 10 -18.92 7.30 0.23
C ASN A 10 -20.12 6.52 0.82
N ASP A 11 -20.02 6.14 2.10
CA ASP A 11 -21.02 5.35 2.85
C ASP A 11 -21.30 3.93 2.29
N VAL A 12 -20.49 3.46 1.33
CA VAL A 12 -20.52 2.08 0.83
C VAL A 12 -19.38 1.28 1.46
N VAL A 13 -19.72 0.13 2.03
CA VAL A 13 -18.75 -0.84 2.56
C VAL A 13 -18.43 -1.87 1.50
N TYR A 14 -17.16 -2.00 1.17
CA TYR A 14 -16.63 -3.03 0.29
C TYR A 14 -15.86 -4.05 1.13
N ASN A 15 -16.03 -5.34 0.82
CA ASN A 15 -15.40 -6.44 1.55
C ASN A 15 -14.31 -7.06 0.68
N PHE A 16 -13.07 -7.03 1.14
CA PHE A 16 -11.92 -7.50 0.40
C PHE A 16 -11.21 -8.66 1.10
N ILE A 17 -10.58 -9.50 0.30
CA ILE A 17 -9.64 -10.53 0.71
C ILE A 17 -8.27 -10.15 0.13
N ALA A 18 -7.27 -9.98 0.99
CA ALA A 18 -5.88 -9.90 0.59
C ALA A 18 -5.22 -11.27 0.80
N ASP A 19 -4.84 -11.95 -0.27
CA ASP A 19 -3.93 -13.09 -0.20
C ASP A 19 -2.51 -12.59 -0.40
N TYR A 20 -1.64 -12.82 0.57
CA TYR A 20 -0.27 -12.35 0.48
C TYR A 20 0.75 -13.46 0.66
N SER A 21 1.85 -13.28 -0.06
CA SER A 21 3.06 -14.06 0.01
C SER A 21 4.24 -13.18 0.39
N TYR A 22 5.35 -13.83 0.72
CA TYR A 22 6.59 -13.19 1.08
C TYR A 22 7.70 -13.80 0.24
N ASP A 23 8.54 -12.95 -0.35
CA ASP A 23 9.72 -13.37 -1.11
C ASP A 23 10.93 -12.48 -0.81
N TYR A 24 12.10 -12.93 -1.26
CA TYR A 24 13.32 -12.14 -1.26
C TYR A 24 13.63 -11.69 -2.68
N ASP A 25 13.81 -10.39 -2.86
CA ASP A 25 14.18 -9.77 -4.12
C ASP A 25 15.70 -9.68 -4.21
N GLU A 26 16.32 -10.49 -5.05
CA GLU A 26 17.78 -10.50 -5.23
C GLU A 26 18.29 -9.18 -5.81
N ASP A 27 17.52 -8.53 -6.69
CA ASP A 27 17.95 -7.28 -7.34
C ASP A 27 18.00 -6.10 -6.36
N SER A 28 17.11 -6.09 -5.37
CA SER A 28 17.04 -5.04 -4.35
C SER A 28 17.56 -5.46 -2.98
N GLU A 29 18.13 -6.67 -2.89
CA GLU A 29 18.61 -7.34 -1.69
C GLU A 29 17.66 -7.18 -0.49
N ALA A 30 16.36 -7.35 -0.73
CA ALA A 30 15.35 -7.02 0.27
C ALA A 30 14.16 -7.96 0.24
N ASN A 31 13.57 -8.15 1.42
CA ASN A 31 12.33 -8.89 1.57
C ASN A 31 11.15 -8.08 1.04
N ARG A 32 10.20 -8.74 0.38
CA ARG A 32 8.95 -8.14 -0.09
C ARG A 32 7.74 -8.91 0.41
N TYR A 33 6.67 -8.17 0.63
CA TYR A 33 5.34 -8.69 0.87
C TYR A 33 4.47 -8.34 -0.32
N ILE A 34 3.95 -9.37 -0.99
CA ILE A 34 3.17 -9.23 -2.23
C ILE A 34 1.73 -9.59 -1.91
N PHE A 35 0.81 -8.66 -2.09
CA PHE A 35 -0.61 -8.82 -1.83
C PHE A 35 -1.38 -8.82 -3.14
N LYS A 36 -2.19 -9.86 -3.34
CA LYS A 36 -3.25 -9.89 -4.33
C LYS A 36 -4.58 -9.69 -3.62
N ILE A 37 -5.30 -8.65 -4.00
CA ILE A 37 -6.51 -8.21 -3.32
C ILE A 37 -7.72 -8.40 -4.22
N TYR A 38 -8.75 -9.07 -3.70
CA TYR A 38 -9.97 -9.39 -4.41
C TYR A 38 -11.18 -8.88 -3.63
N GLU A 39 -12.23 -8.45 -4.32
CA GLU A 39 -13.53 -8.33 -3.66
C GLU A 39 -14.07 -9.72 -3.35
N LYS A 40 -14.67 -9.90 -2.17
CA LYS A 40 -15.16 -11.20 -1.72
C LYS A 40 -16.16 -11.78 -2.73
N GLY A 41 -15.89 -12.99 -3.22
CA GLY A 41 -16.68 -13.65 -4.26
C GLY A 41 -16.22 -13.37 -5.70
N ARG A 42 -15.10 -12.68 -5.91
CA ARG A 42 -14.49 -12.40 -7.24
C ARG A 42 -13.03 -12.84 -7.32
N GLU A 43 -12.63 -13.82 -6.51
CA GLU A 43 -11.25 -14.28 -6.38
C GLU A 43 -10.67 -14.87 -7.68
N GLU A 44 -11.52 -15.35 -8.59
CA GLU A 44 -11.14 -15.95 -9.88
C GLU A 44 -11.13 -14.96 -11.05
N GLU A 45 -11.49 -13.70 -10.82
CA GLU A 45 -11.63 -12.72 -11.91
C GLU A 45 -10.37 -11.86 -12.09
N ASP A 46 -10.07 -11.02 -11.10
CA ASP A 46 -8.95 -10.06 -11.18
C ASP A 46 -8.54 -9.57 -9.79
N SER A 47 -7.30 -9.09 -9.65
CA SER A 47 -6.75 -8.54 -8.40
C SER A 47 -6.35 -7.08 -8.48
N PHE A 48 -6.43 -6.41 -7.33
CA PHE A 48 -5.65 -5.22 -7.06
C PHE A 48 -4.33 -5.66 -6.42
N ASP A 49 -3.21 -5.16 -6.95
CA ASP A 49 -1.89 -5.54 -6.47
C ASP A 49 -1.31 -4.46 -5.56
N PHE A 50 -0.79 -4.91 -4.42
CA PHE A 50 -0.13 -4.08 -3.42
C PHE A 50 1.16 -4.75 -2.98
N MET A 51 2.25 -4.00 -2.94
CA MET A 51 3.54 -4.56 -2.54
C MET A 51 4.25 -3.65 -1.55
N LEU A 52 4.83 -4.29 -0.54
CA LEU A 52 5.67 -3.67 0.47
C LEU A 52 7.07 -4.25 0.40
N ARG A 53 8.08 -3.42 0.62
CA ARG A 53 9.48 -3.82 0.78
C ARG A 53 9.92 -3.55 2.21
N GLU A 54 10.66 -4.47 2.80
CA GLU A 54 11.33 -4.24 4.08
C GLU A 54 12.54 -3.33 3.92
N MET A 55 12.62 -2.30 4.75
CA MET A 55 13.75 -1.38 4.76
C MET A 55 14.89 -1.92 5.62
N GLU A 56 16.12 -1.50 5.31
CA GLU A 56 17.34 -1.92 6.02
C GLU A 56 17.31 -1.63 7.53
N ASN A 57 16.52 -0.65 7.96
CA ASN A 57 16.35 -0.33 9.39
C ASN A 57 15.51 -1.37 10.16
N GLY A 58 14.91 -2.34 9.47
CA GLY A 58 14.12 -3.43 10.04
C GLY A 58 12.79 -3.00 10.69
N ILE A 59 12.48 -1.71 10.74
CA ILE A 59 11.29 -1.15 11.40
C ILE A 59 10.26 -0.62 10.41
N ASP A 60 10.69 -0.29 9.19
CA ASP A 60 9.83 0.30 8.16
C ASP A 60 9.52 -0.69 7.04
N LEU A 61 8.30 -0.59 6.53
CA LEU A 61 7.87 -1.19 5.27
C LEU A 61 7.54 -0.08 4.29
N LYS A 62 8.18 -0.11 3.12
CA LYS A 62 7.98 0.88 2.05
C LYS A 62 6.98 0.36 1.03
N VAL A 63 6.00 1.19 0.67
CA VAL A 63 5.08 0.92 -0.45
C VAL A 63 5.83 1.05 -1.77
N ILE A 64 5.98 -0.07 -2.48
CA ILE A 64 6.67 -0.13 -3.78
C ILE A 64 5.72 -0.36 -4.96
N ALA A 65 4.51 -0.89 -4.71
CA ALA A 65 3.45 -0.96 -5.72
C ALA A 65 2.08 -0.72 -5.09
N LEU A 66 1.24 0.05 -5.78
CA LEU A 66 -0.11 0.42 -5.35
C LEU A 66 -0.98 0.72 -6.56
N PHE A 67 -1.33 -0.31 -7.35
CA PHE A 67 -2.00 -0.12 -8.62
C PHE A 67 -3.22 -1.04 -8.76
N ALA A 68 -4.32 -0.42 -9.20
CA ALA A 68 -5.45 -1.12 -9.77
C ALA A 68 -5.22 -1.16 -11.29
N ASP A 69 -4.78 -2.28 -11.83
CA ASP A 69 -4.72 -2.42 -13.29
C ASP A 69 -6.14 -2.52 -13.89
N ASN A 70 -7.14 -2.76 -13.05
CA ASN A 70 -8.56 -2.85 -13.42
C ASN A 70 -9.40 -1.67 -12.92
N ILE A 71 -10.17 -1.09 -13.86
CA ILE A 71 -11.16 -0.03 -13.63
C ILE A 71 -12.19 -0.40 -12.54
N TYR A 72 -12.52 -1.68 -12.40
CA TYR A 72 -13.47 -2.19 -11.40
C TYR A 72 -13.14 -1.79 -9.97
N TYR A 73 -11.85 -1.69 -9.63
CA TYR A 73 -11.39 -1.39 -8.28
C TYR A 73 -11.25 0.11 -8.01
N LEU A 74 -11.37 0.94 -9.04
CA LEU A 74 -11.28 2.39 -8.91
C LEU A 74 -12.43 2.93 -8.06
N GLY A 75 -12.10 3.86 -7.17
CA GLY A 75 -13.09 4.53 -6.34
C GLY A 75 -13.60 3.72 -5.14
N LYS A 76 -13.08 2.51 -4.87
CA LYS A 76 -13.50 1.69 -3.72
C LYS A 76 -12.69 1.91 -2.44
N GLY A 77 -11.68 2.79 -2.47
CA GLY A 77 -10.84 3.12 -1.30
C GLY A 77 -9.84 2.03 -0.90
N ILE A 78 -9.64 1.00 -1.74
CA ILE A 78 -8.80 -0.18 -1.44
C ILE A 78 -7.40 0.21 -0.98
N SER A 79 -6.76 1.13 -1.69
CA SER A 79 -5.37 1.53 -1.44
C SER A 79 -5.16 2.05 -0.02
N ILE A 80 -6.07 2.90 0.49
CA ILE A 80 -5.99 3.42 1.85
C ILE A 80 -6.23 2.28 2.86
N SER A 81 -7.27 1.49 2.62
CA SER A 81 -7.71 0.44 3.52
C SER A 81 -6.66 -0.68 3.66
N ILE A 82 -6.02 -1.11 2.58
CA ILE A 82 -4.95 -2.11 2.65
C ILE A 82 -3.68 -1.56 3.31
N ILE A 83 -3.30 -0.31 3.07
CA ILE A 83 -2.15 0.32 3.72
C ILE A 83 -2.34 0.35 5.25
N LEU A 84 -3.53 0.73 5.70
CA LEU A 84 -3.88 0.72 7.13
C LEU A 84 -3.89 -0.71 7.69
N LYS A 85 -4.44 -1.67 6.94
CA LYS A 85 -4.48 -3.07 7.36
C LYS A 85 -3.09 -3.69 7.47
N ALA A 86 -2.19 -3.37 6.53
CA ALA A 86 -0.81 -3.84 6.58
C ALA A 86 -0.07 -3.32 7.83
N LYS A 87 -0.29 -2.05 8.21
CA LYS A 87 0.24 -1.52 9.48
C LYS A 87 -0.25 -2.30 10.69
N GLU A 88 -1.54 -2.64 10.72
CA GLU A 88 -2.14 -3.44 11.80
C GLU A 88 -1.50 -4.83 11.90
N ILE A 89 -1.28 -5.51 10.77
CA ILE A 89 -0.75 -6.89 10.72
C ILE A 89 0.71 -6.94 11.14
N PHE A 90 1.54 -6.06 10.58
CA PHE A 90 2.99 -6.15 10.76
C PHE A 90 3.48 -5.37 11.98
N GLY A 91 2.70 -4.41 12.49
CA GLY A 91 3.15 -3.52 13.56
C GLY A 91 4.34 -2.63 13.18
N LYS A 92 4.69 -2.56 11.89
CA LYS A 92 5.77 -1.76 11.32
C LYS A 92 5.25 -0.41 10.83
N GLN A 93 6.14 0.58 10.76
CA GLN A 93 5.77 1.85 10.13
C GLN A 93 5.67 1.65 8.62
N ILE A 94 4.58 2.11 8.02
CA ILE A 94 4.40 2.06 6.56
C ILE A 94 4.78 3.43 5.99
N ILE A 95 5.72 3.44 5.06
CA ILE A 95 6.22 4.64 4.40
C ILE A 95 5.93 4.61 2.89
N SER A 96 5.74 5.78 2.29
CA SER A 96 5.75 5.91 0.84
C SER A 96 7.19 5.87 0.33
N SER A 97 7.36 5.72 -0.98
CA SER A 97 8.62 6.09 -1.61
C SER A 97 8.95 7.58 -1.46
N SER A 98 10.25 7.87 -1.54
CA SER A 98 10.80 9.22 -1.56
C SER A 98 11.02 9.69 -2.99
N ASN A 99 10.61 10.93 -3.28
CA ASN A 99 10.94 11.60 -4.54
C ASN A 99 12.36 12.21 -4.56
N LEU A 100 13.09 12.19 -3.44
CA LEU A 100 14.49 12.63 -3.40
C LEU A 100 15.49 11.49 -3.55
N ARG A 101 15.14 10.30 -3.09
CA ARG A 101 16.02 9.13 -3.06
C ARG A 101 15.26 7.88 -3.49
N PRO A 102 14.90 7.76 -4.78
CA PRO A 102 14.42 6.49 -5.32
C PRO A 102 15.56 5.46 -5.20
N VAL A 103 15.26 4.28 -4.65
CA VAL A 103 16.23 3.19 -4.51
C VAL A 103 16.40 2.48 -5.85
N THR A 104 15.34 2.43 -6.65
CA THR A 104 15.37 1.95 -8.04
C THR A 104 14.60 2.89 -8.97
N MET A 105 14.90 2.83 -10.26
CA MET A 105 14.23 3.64 -11.27
C MET A 105 12.73 3.29 -11.31
N GLY A 106 11.85 4.29 -11.17
CA GLY A 106 10.39 4.10 -11.14
C GLY A 106 9.77 4.10 -9.74
N GLU A 107 10.57 4.17 -8.67
CA GLU A 107 10.05 4.23 -7.30
C GLU A 107 9.56 5.61 -6.87
N ASN A 108 9.48 6.62 -7.73
CA ASN A 108 8.94 7.91 -7.33
C ASN A 108 7.46 7.78 -6.93
N ILE A 109 7.04 8.50 -5.90
CA ILE A 109 5.62 8.57 -5.56
C ILE A 109 4.89 9.37 -6.64
N SER A 110 3.95 8.73 -7.32
CA SER A 110 3.16 9.37 -8.36
C SER A 110 2.22 10.42 -7.79
N GLU A 111 1.94 11.49 -8.55
CA GLU A 111 0.96 12.51 -8.16
C GLU A 111 -0.44 11.94 -7.89
N LEU A 112 -0.79 10.85 -8.58
CA LEU A 112 -2.03 10.11 -8.31
C LEU A 112 -2.00 9.44 -6.93
N ALA A 113 -0.91 8.77 -6.56
CA ALA A 113 -0.76 8.19 -5.23
C ALA A 113 -0.77 9.30 -4.15
N ILE A 114 -0.09 10.42 -4.38
CA ILE A 114 -0.13 11.58 -3.47
C ILE A 114 -1.56 12.05 -3.25
N SER A 115 -2.28 12.37 -4.34
CA SER A 115 -3.59 13.01 -4.26
C SER A 115 -4.72 12.07 -3.83
N LYS A 116 -4.64 10.77 -4.16
CA LYS A 116 -5.72 9.80 -3.91
C LYS A 116 -5.53 8.96 -2.65
N VAL A 117 -4.31 8.89 -2.12
CA VAL A 117 -3.98 8.00 -1.00
C VAL A 117 -3.35 8.79 0.14
N TRP A 118 -2.19 9.40 -0.10
CA TRP A 118 -1.39 9.96 0.99
C TRP A 118 -1.91 11.29 1.54
N LYS A 119 -2.37 12.21 0.69
CA LYS A 119 -3.03 13.44 1.15
C LYS A 119 -4.30 13.14 1.95
N PRO A 120 -5.23 12.28 1.48
CA PRO A 120 -6.38 11.87 2.28
C PRO A 120 -6.00 11.26 3.64
N LEU A 121 -4.95 10.42 3.69
CA LEU A 121 -4.43 9.86 4.94
C LEU A 121 -3.89 10.94 5.90
N VAL A 122 -3.25 11.99 5.37
CA VAL A 122 -2.80 13.14 6.17
C VAL A 122 -4.00 13.93 6.68
N GLU A 123 -4.98 14.22 5.82
CA GLU A 123 -6.18 15.00 6.14
C GLU A 123 -7.02 14.34 7.24
N CYS A 124 -7.08 12.99 7.27
CA CYS A 124 -7.76 12.26 8.34
C CYS A 124 -6.89 11.93 9.56
N GLY A 125 -5.68 12.48 9.63
CA GLY A 125 -4.78 12.33 10.78
C GLY A 125 -4.17 10.93 10.93
N LYS A 126 -4.12 10.14 9.85
CA LYS A 126 -3.54 8.78 9.81
C LYS A 126 -2.12 8.75 9.27
N ALA A 127 -1.66 9.83 8.64
CA ALA A 127 -0.30 9.95 8.11
C ALA A 127 0.31 11.34 8.32
N LYS A 128 1.62 11.44 8.14
CA LYS A 128 2.37 12.70 8.08
C LYS A 128 3.28 12.72 6.86
N TYR A 129 3.59 13.92 6.40
CA TYR A 129 4.60 14.15 5.37
C TYR A 129 5.93 14.57 5.99
N CYS A 130 7.00 13.82 5.72
CA CYS A 130 8.35 14.18 6.10
C CYS A 130 8.96 15.09 5.04
N LYS A 131 9.08 16.39 5.34
CA LYS A 131 9.65 17.36 4.39
C LYS A 131 11.13 17.10 4.09
N ASN A 132 11.90 16.62 5.07
CA ASN A 132 13.33 16.41 4.88
C ASN A 132 13.63 15.23 3.95
N GLU A 133 12.78 14.21 3.97
CA GLU A 133 12.98 12.97 3.23
C GLU A 133 12.00 12.82 2.05
N HIS A 134 11.08 13.78 1.88
CA HIS A 134 10.08 13.80 0.82
C HIS A 134 9.28 12.49 0.69
N HIS A 135 8.87 11.93 1.82
CA HIS A 135 8.02 10.75 1.89
C HIS A 135 6.85 10.97 2.85
N TYR A 136 5.84 10.11 2.78
CA TYR A 136 4.74 10.03 3.74
C TYR A 136 4.91 8.81 4.64
N TYR A 137 4.47 8.89 5.89
CA TYR A 137 4.49 7.76 6.81
C TYR A 137 3.21 7.72 7.65
N LEU A 138 2.73 6.51 7.96
CA LEU A 138 1.56 6.33 8.81
C LEU A 138 1.88 6.61 10.29
N ILE A 139 0.98 7.33 10.98
CA ILE A 139 1.03 7.58 12.44
C ILE A 139 0.55 6.36 13.20
#